data_AF-A0A2V9B3H5-F1
#
_entry.id   AF-A0A2V9B3H5-F1
#
_cell.length_a   1.000
_cell.length_b   1.000
_cell.length_c   1.000
_cell.angle_alpha   90.00
_cell.angle_beta   90.00
_cell.angle_gamma   90.00
#
_symmetry.space_group_name_H-M   'P 1'
#
loop_
_entity.id
_entity.type
_entity.pdbx_description
1 polymer ?
#
loop_
_entity_poly.entity_id
_entity_poly.type
_entity_poly.pdbx_seq_one_letter_code
_entity_poly.pdbx_strand_id
1 'polypeptide(L)'
;MDTTIIKRKRRKLTIGVAVLGLLIAAVFAAYSETDPRPDSTAALWAGIITLVLCPGSLLFVTWIDIDPHTKASAIMWLIIAVINFLLYGAIGAIVASFRWRVDEGPNAAGSEPLS
;
A
#
# COMPACT_ATOMS: atom_id res chain seq x y z
N MET A 1 29.91 -7.09 0.45
CA MET A 1 28.76 -6.47 -0.24
C MET A 1 28.40 -5.20 0.52
N ASP A 2 28.42 -4.03 -0.13
CA ASP A 2 28.27 -2.74 0.56
C ASP A 2 26.92 -2.57 1.26
N THR A 3 26.96 -2.38 2.57
CA THR A 3 25.81 -2.15 3.45
C THR A 3 24.99 -0.92 3.04
N THR A 4 25.61 0.05 2.36
CA THR A 4 24.96 1.26 1.82
C THR A 4 24.04 0.94 0.64
N ILE A 5 24.43 0.00 -0.24
CA ILE A 5 23.64 -0.42 -1.40
C ILE A 5 22.38 -1.18 -0.94
N ILE A 6 22.54 -2.02 0.09
CA ILE A 6 21.44 -2.79 0.68
C ILE A 6 20.40 -1.85 1.29
N LYS A 7 20.81 -0.87 2.11
CA LYS A 7 19.90 0.13 2.69
C LYS A 7 19.16 0.93 1.62
N ARG A 8 19.82 1.29 0.52
CA ARG A 8 19.22 2.05 -0.58
C ARG A 8 18.19 1.23 -1.35
N LYS A 9 18.46 -0.05 -1.62
CA LYS A 9 17.49 -0.98 -2.24
C LYS A 9 16.29 -1.23 -1.34
N ARG A 10 16.51 -1.44 -0.03
CA ARG A 10 15.45 -1.60 0.98
C ARG A 10 14.51 -0.40 0.97
N ARG A 11 15.08 0.80 1.05
CA ARG A 11 14.32 2.07 1.06
C ARG A 11 13.56 2.30 -0.25
N LYS A 12 14.16 1.97 -1.40
CA LYS A 12 13.46 2.03 -2.70
C LYS A 12 12.27 1.08 -2.78
N LEU A 13 12.38 -0.14 -2.26
CA LEU A 13 11.29 -1.10 -2.26
C LEU A 13 10.15 -0.64 -1.34
N THR A 14 10.47 -0.19 -0.12
CA THR A 14 9.47 0.37 0.80
C THR A 14 8.74 1.58 0.22
N ILE A 15 9.49 2.54 -0.34
CA ILE A 15 8.90 3.72 -0.98
C ILE A 15 8.06 3.32 -2.19
N GLY A 16 8.54 2.39 -3.03
CA GLY A 16 7.81 1.94 -4.21
C GLY A 16 6.47 1.29 -3.86
N VAL A 17 6.46 0.42 -2.85
CA VAL A 17 5.22 -0.23 -2.38
C VAL A 17 4.28 0.80 -1.74
N ALA A 18 4.79 1.75 -0.94
CA ALA A 18 3.98 2.83 -0.37
C ALA A 18 3.32 3.70 -1.46
N VAL A 19 4.09 4.11 -2.48
CA VAL A 19 3.59 4.89 -3.62
C VAL A 19 2.55 4.09 -4.41
N LEU A 20 2.70 2.77 -4.54
CA LEU A 20 1.70 1.92 -5.18
C LEU A 20 0.35 1.98 -4.44
N GLY A 21 0.35 1.93 -3.10
CA GLY A 21 -0.86 2.10 -2.29
C GLY A 21 -1.55 3.45 -2.51
N LEU A 22 -0.77 4.52 -2.67
CA LEU A 22 -1.28 5.86 -3.00
C LEU A 22 -1.89 5.91 -4.41
N LEU A 23 -1.20 5.32 -5.40
CA LEU A 23 -1.67 5.29 -6.79
C LEU A 23 -2.98 4.52 -6.93
N ILE A 24 -3.10 3.38 -6.24
CA ILE A 24 -4.34 2.59 -6.22
C ILE A 24 -5.49 3.45 -5.70
N ALA A 25 -5.31 4.14 -4.56
CA ALA A 25 -6.34 5.01 -4.00
C ALA A 25 -6.70 6.17 -4.94
N ALA A 26 -5.70 6.79 -5.59
CA ALA A 26 -5.93 7.89 -6.54
C ALA A 26 -6.71 7.44 -7.79
N VAL A 27 -6.41 6.24 -8.33
CA VAL A 27 -7.15 5.67 -9.48
C VAL A 27 -8.60 5.41 -9.10
N PHE A 28 -8.86 4.86 -7.91
CA PHE A 28 -10.22 4.62 -7.45
C PHE A 28 -10.99 5.92 -7.15
N ALA A 29 -10.33 6.93 -6.60
CA ALA A 29 -10.93 8.26 -6.43
C ALA A 29 -11.36 8.84 -7.79
N ALA A 30 -10.45 8.84 -8.78
CA ALA A 30 -10.77 9.31 -10.14
C ALA A 30 -11.87 8.49 -10.81
N TYR A 31 -11.88 7.16 -10.63
CA TYR A 31 -12.95 6.30 -11.13
C TYR A 31 -14.30 6.63 -10.49
N SER A 32 -14.32 6.92 -9.18
CA SER A 32 -15.55 7.32 -8.49
C SER A 32 -16.11 8.65 -8.99
N GLU A 33 -15.27 9.57 -9.46
CA GLU A 33 -15.70 10.83 -10.08
C GLU A 33 -16.27 10.65 -11.50
N THR A 34 -15.99 9.53 -12.18
CA THR A 34 -16.51 9.26 -13.52
C THR A 34 -17.93 8.69 -13.55
N ASP A 35 -18.58 8.58 -12.39
CA ASP A 35 -19.96 8.13 -12.19
C ASP A 35 -20.37 6.95 -13.10
N PRO A 36 -19.76 5.76 -12.91
CA PRO A 36 -20.25 4.56 -13.57
C PRO A 36 -21.66 4.28 -13.07
N ARG A 37 -22.63 4.18 -14.00
CA ARG A 37 -24.04 3.85 -13.70
C ARG A 37 -24.14 2.82 -12.56
N PRO A 38 -24.84 3.11 -11.45
CA PRO A 38 -24.80 2.32 -10.22
C PRO A 38 -25.27 0.86 -10.42
N ASP A 39 -26.06 0.62 -11.46
CA ASP A 39 -26.59 -0.67 -11.89
C ASP A 39 -25.67 -1.45 -12.86
N SER A 40 -24.46 -0.91 -13.12
CA SER A 40 -23.44 -1.60 -13.90
C SER A 40 -22.68 -2.63 -13.06
N THR A 41 -22.50 -3.82 -13.61
CA THR A 41 -21.61 -4.85 -13.04
C THR A 41 -20.20 -4.32 -12.78
N ALA A 42 -19.74 -3.32 -13.55
CA ALA A 42 -18.45 -2.68 -13.36
C ALA A 42 -18.34 -1.90 -12.03
N ALA A 43 -19.42 -1.23 -11.61
CA ALA A 43 -19.46 -0.51 -10.33
C ALA A 43 -19.38 -1.48 -9.14
N LEU A 44 -20.09 -2.61 -9.24
CA LEU A 44 -20.05 -3.68 -8.24
C LEU A 44 -18.63 -4.26 -8.09
N TRP A 45 -17.99 -4.61 -9.22
CA TRP A 45 -16.62 -5.13 -9.21
C TRP A 45 -15.62 -4.08 -8.71
N ALA A 46 -15.76 -2.81 -9.10
CA ALA A 46 -14.91 -1.73 -8.61
C ALA A 46 -15.04 -1.56 -7.10
N GLY A 47 -16.25 -1.66 -6.53
CA GLY A 47 -16.48 -1.64 -5.09
C GLY A 47 -15.77 -2.79 -4.37
N ILE A 48 -15.88 -4.02 -4.90
CA ILE A 48 -15.21 -5.21 -4.34
C ILE A 48 -13.68 -5.05 -4.40
N ILE A 49 -13.13 -4.63 -5.53
CA ILE A 49 -11.68 -4.44 -5.69
C ILE A 49 -11.19 -3.33 -4.74
N THR A 50 -11.95 -2.24 -4.59
CA THR A 50 -11.64 -1.18 -3.62
C THR A 50 -11.61 -1.73 -2.20
N LEU A 51 -12.59 -2.55 -1.82
CA LEU A 51 -12.64 -3.16 -0.48
C LEU A 51 -11.43 -4.06 -0.18
N VAL A 52 -10.97 -4.82 -1.19
CA VAL A 52 -9.85 -5.75 -1.05
C VAL A 52 -8.50 -5.03 -1.07
N LEU A 53 -8.30 -4.07 -1.98
CA LEU A 53 -7.03 -3.33 -2.13
C LEU A 53 -6.91 -2.14 -1.18
N CYS A 54 -8.01 -1.68 -0.62
CA CYS A 54 -8.13 -0.46 0.16
C CYS A 54 -8.96 -0.79 1.42
N PRO A 55 -8.41 -1.57 2.37
CA PRO A 55 -9.14 -1.91 3.59
C PRO A 55 -9.49 -0.66 4.42
N GLY A 56 -8.81 0.48 4.20
CA GLY A 56 -9.21 1.77 4.75
C GLY A 56 -10.59 2.26 4.29
N SER A 57 -11.05 1.86 3.10
CA SER A 57 -12.36 2.24 2.56
C SER A 57 -13.53 1.59 3.31
N LEU A 58 -13.30 0.44 3.96
CA LEU A 58 -14.30 -0.24 4.80
C LEU A 58 -14.74 0.62 5.99
N LEU A 59 -13.82 1.39 6.57
CA LEU A 59 -14.14 2.31 7.67
C LEU A 59 -15.15 3.36 7.25
N PHE A 60 -15.07 3.83 6.00
CA PHE A 60 -15.98 4.86 5.50
C PHE A 60 -17.31 4.29 5.04
N VAL A 61 -17.30 3.18 4.27
CA VAL A 61 -18.54 2.52 3.82
C VAL A 61 -19.46 2.10 4.97
N THR A 62 -18.90 1.75 6.13
CA THR A 62 -19.70 1.23 7.26
C THR A 62 -20.09 2.28 8.30
N TRP A 63 -19.43 3.45 8.33
CA TRP A 63 -19.65 4.46 9.37
C TRP A 63 -20.03 5.85 8.86
N ILE A 64 -19.76 6.17 7.59
CA ILE A 64 -19.85 7.53 7.09
C ILE A 64 -20.56 7.54 5.74
N ASP A 65 -21.80 8.03 5.73
CA ASP A 65 -22.55 8.32 4.52
C ASP A 65 -22.11 9.70 3.99
N ILE A 66 -21.33 9.70 2.91
CA ILE A 66 -20.85 10.92 2.24
C ILE A 66 -21.37 10.91 0.81
N ASP A 67 -22.06 11.98 0.45
CA ASP A 67 -22.51 12.19 -0.92
C ASP A 67 -21.32 12.27 -1.89
N PRO A 68 -21.37 11.56 -3.03
CA PRO A 68 -20.38 11.68 -4.08
C PRO A 68 -20.37 13.09 -4.67
N HIS A 69 -19.24 13.50 -5.25
CA HIS A 69 -19.00 14.84 -5.82
C HIS A 69 -19.02 16.01 -4.81
N THR A 70 -18.87 15.74 -3.52
CA THR A 70 -18.77 16.77 -2.49
C THR A 70 -17.31 17.01 -2.08
N LYS A 71 -17.04 18.16 -1.45
CA LYS A 71 -15.72 18.39 -0.82
C LYS A 71 -15.41 17.35 0.26
N ALA A 72 -16.45 16.77 0.88
CA ALA A 72 -16.31 15.70 1.87
C ALA A 72 -15.81 14.40 1.22
N SER A 73 -16.26 14.05 0.00
CA SER A 73 -15.78 12.86 -0.71
C SER A 73 -14.30 12.97 -1.07
N ALA A 74 -13.85 14.15 -1.49
CA ALA A 74 -12.42 14.39 -1.77
C ALA A 74 -11.54 14.22 -0.51
N ILE A 75 -12.00 14.74 0.64
CA ILE A 75 -11.29 14.59 1.92
C ILE A 75 -11.25 13.12 2.35
N MET A 76 -12.35 12.38 2.19
CA MET A 76 -12.42 10.95 2.47
C MET A 76 -11.40 10.16 1.66
N TRP A 77 -11.36 10.36 0.34
CA TRP A 77 -10.39 9.69 -0.54
C TRP A 77 -8.94 10.03 -0.19
N LEU A 78 -8.67 11.26 0.24
CA LEU A 78 -7.35 11.67 0.70
C LEU A 78 -6.96 10.89 1.97
N ILE A 79 -7.86 10.78 2.95
CA ILE A 79 -7.62 10.00 4.17
C ILE A 79 -7.37 8.53 3.82
N ILE A 80 -8.18 7.94 2.94
CA ILE A 80 -8.02 6.57 2.46
C ILE A 80 -6.64 6.41 1.79
N ALA A 81 -6.23 7.34 0.93
CA ALA A 81 -4.93 7.31 0.26
C ALA A 81 -3.76 7.37 1.25
N VAL A 82 -3.85 8.19 2.31
CA VAL A 82 -2.83 8.27 3.36
C VAL A 82 -2.76 6.96 4.16
N ILE A 83 -3.91 6.40 4.55
CA ILE A 83 -3.97 5.11 5.25
C ILE A 83 -3.35 4.01 4.38
N ASN A 84 -3.69 3.96 3.09
CA ASN A 84 -3.15 2.97 2.18
C ASN A 84 -1.65 3.15 1.93
N PHE A 85 -1.17 4.38 1.81
CA PHE A 85 0.27 4.67 1.71
C PHE A 85 1.04 4.14 2.93
N LEU A 86 0.51 4.37 4.14
CA LEU A 86 1.13 3.88 5.38
C LEU A 86 1.08 2.35 5.47
N LEU A 87 -0.06 1.74 5.15
CA LEU A 87 -0.25 0.29 5.21
C LEU A 87 0.69 -0.43 4.22
N TYR A 88 0.69 0.01 2.97
CA TYR A 88 1.57 -0.55 1.94
C TYR A 88 3.04 -0.24 2.22
N GLY A 89 3.35 0.93 2.79
CA GLY A 89 4.68 1.24 3.30
C GLY A 89 5.13 0.29 4.41
N ALA A 90 4.25 -0.03 5.36
CA ALA A 90 4.53 -0.98 6.43
C ALA A 90 4.75 -2.40 5.87
N ILE A 91 3.90 -2.87 4.95
CA ILE A 91 4.08 -4.17 4.26
C ILE A 91 5.43 -4.20 3.53
N GLY A 92 5.75 -3.14 2.77
CA GLY A 92 7.03 -3.02 2.09
C GLY A 92 8.22 -3.02 3.05
N ALA A 93 8.11 -2.38 4.22
CA ALA A 93 9.14 -2.39 5.25
C ALA A 93 9.33 -3.79 5.88
N ILE A 94 8.23 -4.50 6.14
CA ILE A 94 8.20 -5.86 6.69
C ILE A 94 8.83 -6.86 5.69
N VAL A 95 8.39 -6.84 4.44
CA VAL A 95 8.95 -7.69 3.37
C VAL A 95 10.44 -7.41 3.19
N ALA A 96 10.83 -6.14 3.23
CA ALA A 96 12.23 -5.75 3.11
C ALA A 96 13.07 -6.06 4.37
N SER A 97 12.46 -6.29 5.55
CA SER A 97 13.18 -6.88 6.70
C SER A 97 13.33 -8.39 6.55
N PHE A 98 12.29 -9.11 6.11
CA PHE A 98 12.34 -10.57 6.00
C PHE A 98 13.30 -11.04 4.91
N ARG A 99 13.25 -10.42 3.71
CA ARG A 99 14.15 -10.79 2.60
C ARG A 99 15.64 -10.65 2.94
N TRP A 100 16.00 -9.72 3.82
CA TRP A 100 17.40 -9.46 4.17
C TRP A 100 17.84 -10.09 5.49
N ARG A 101 16.91 -10.51 6.36
CA ARG A 101 17.25 -11.35 7.53
C ARG A 101 17.66 -12.77 7.14
N VAL A 102 17.23 -13.25 5.97
CA VAL A 102 17.64 -14.56 5.43
C VAL A 102 19.10 -14.52 4.95
N ASP A 103 19.59 -13.37 4.48
CA ASP A 103 20.99 -13.21 4.04
C ASP A 103 21.99 -13.14 5.22
N GLU A 104 21.53 -12.84 6.43
CA GLU A 104 22.33 -12.85 7.67
C GLU A 104 22.30 -14.21 8.41
N GLY A 105 21.76 -15.25 7.75
CA GLY A 105 21.80 -16.63 8.25
C GLY A 105 23.22 -17.21 8.38
N PRO A 106 23.42 -18.30 9.13
CA PRO A 106 24.61 -18.66 9.94
C PRO A 106 26.01 -18.78 9.28
N ASN A 107 26.17 -18.43 8.01
CA ASN A 107 27.44 -18.60 7.28
C ASN A 107 28.49 -17.52 7.60
N ALA A 108 28.18 -16.53 8.43
CA ALA A 108 29.15 -15.53 8.91
C ALA A 108 29.93 -15.98 10.16
N ALA A 109 29.60 -17.14 10.76
CA ALA A 109 30.22 -17.64 11.98
C ALA A 109 31.18 -18.84 11.74
N GLY A 110 31.67 -19.02 10.51
CA GLY A 110 32.43 -20.21 10.10
C GLY A 110 33.91 -19.99 9.76
N SER A 111 34.44 -18.77 9.85
CA SER A 111 35.86 -18.51 9.58
C SER A 111 36.56 -17.99 10.84
N GLU A 112 36.69 -18.85 11.85
CA GLU A 112 37.84 -18.76 12.75
C GLU A 112 39.08 -19.23 11.98
N PRO A 113 40.14 -18.41 11.83
CA PRO A 113 41.40 -18.91 11.33
C PRO A 113 42.10 -19.68 12.46
N LEU A 114 42.17 -21.01 12.31
CA LEU A 114 43.13 -21.82 13.03
C LEU A 114 44.54 -21.40 12.60
N SER A 115 45.26 -20.68 13.48
CA SER A 115 46.72 -20.55 13.47
C SER A 115 47.27 -20.88 14.84
#